data_AF-A0AAJ0SH52-F1
#
_entry.id   AF-A0AAJ0SH52-F1
#
_cell.length_a   1.000
_cell.length_b   1.000
_cell.length_c   1.000
_cell.angle_alpha   90.00
_cell.angle_beta   90.00
_cell.angle_gamma   90.00
#
_symmetry.space_group_name_H-M   'P 1'
#
loop_
_entity.id
_entity.type
_entity.pdbx_description
1 polymer ?
#
loop_
_entity_poly.entity_id
_entity_poly.type
_entity_poly.pdbx_seq_one_letter_code
_entity_poly.pdbx_strand_id
1 'polypeptide(L)'
;MKKNIILLLAIFVFSTSVFAIETDTIKVGIFGKVTIYKPKTEANAVVLFISGDGGWNSGVVEMAKNIADQGAVVAGVDIQHYFKEIKKEKSKCYYPAGDFEELSLMLQKKLKMKQYLKPILIGYSSGATLVYGMLAQAPANTFSGAIGLGFCPDIETDKTLCEGSGLTSHVLKEGKAYYLEKTEKLTAPFIVLQGTTDQVCNYADTKKYMEGMKQGRLITLAKVGHGFSVTKNWLTQFTDAYREILNTPNYTKQKSQENVLLKEQHLAPLPFEAPLTLIPTKSKDEILPIAFLISGDGGWTSFDQSLGEALAQRGIAVIGLDAQKYFWNAKTPVETAGMIAKVVEHYMGQWNRKTFVLAGYSFGASVVPFAAANLSQPLKEKLQGVYCLSPDVKADFEIHIADMLSMGSADDNYDVIAEMKKVKVLNPFCFFGTEEDPATRKRFSESGIKTIELPGSHHYNNDFDKIAESILKENTREVVSEHK
;
A
#
# COMPACT_ATOMS: atom_id res chain seq x y z
N MET A 1 -25.89 -4.90 -81.41
CA MET A 1 -24.81 -4.99 -80.40
C MET A 1 -24.72 -3.67 -79.63
N LYS A 2 -25.17 -3.64 -78.38
CA LYS A 2 -24.79 -2.65 -77.34
C LYS A 2 -25.20 -3.25 -75.99
N LYS A 3 -24.24 -3.84 -75.27
CA LYS A 3 -24.42 -4.32 -73.88
C LYS A 3 -24.21 -3.11 -72.97
N ASN A 4 -25.25 -2.67 -72.28
CA ASN A 4 -25.13 -1.70 -71.20
C ASN A 4 -24.67 -2.45 -69.94
N ILE A 5 -23.43 -2.18 -69.52
CA ILE A 5 -22.88 -2.63 -68.24
C ILE A 5 -23.33 -1.62 -67.19
N ILE A 6 -24.18 -2.05 -66.26
CA ILE A 6 -24.53 -1.27 -65.07
C ILE A 6 -23.47 -1.59 -64.01
N LEU A 7 -22.64 -0.60 -63.69
CA LEU A 7 -21.65 -0.68 -62.63
C LEU A 7 -22.34 -0.31 -61.30
N LEU A 8 -22.60 -1.31 -60.45
CA LEU A 8 -23.08 -1.12 -59.08
C LEU A 8 -21.90 -0.74 -58.18
N LEU A 9 -21.82 0.54 -57.81
CA LEU A 9 -20.84 1.06 -56.86
C LEU A 9 -21.30 0.70 -55.44
N ALA A 10 -20.72 -0.33 -54.82
CA ALA A 10 -20.94 -0.67 -53.42
C ALA A 10 -20.13 0.26 -52.53
N ILE A 11 -20.79 1.26 -51.92
CA ILE A 11 -20.19 2.13 -50.91
C ILE A 11 -20.12 1.34 -49.60
N PHE A 12 -18.93 0.80 -49.27
CA PHE A 12 -18.65 0.28 -47.93
C PHE A 12 -18.51 1.45 -46.95
N VAL A 13 -19.58 1.77 -46.23
CA VAL A 13 -19.53 2.66 -45.08
C VAL A 13 -18.87 1.90 -43.93
N PHE A 14 -17.56 2.09 -43.74
CA PHE A 14 -16.90 1.70 -42.50
C PHE A 14 -17.40 2.61 -41.38
N SER A 15 -18.43 2.18 -40.65
CA SER A 15 -18.82 2.80 -39.39
C SER A 15 -17.74 2.47 -38.35
N THR A 16 -16.83 3.41 -38.10
CA THR A 16 -16.01 3.35 -36.89
C THR A 16 -16.93 3.57 -35.70
N SER A 17 -17.21 2.50 -34.96
CA SER A 17 -17.93 2.62 -33.69
C SER A 17 -17.05 3.44 -32.73
N VAL A 18 -17.38 4.73 -32.57
CA VAL A 18 -16.77 5.57 -31.54
C VAL A 18 -17.36 5.13 -30.20
N PHE A 19 -16.70 4.17 -29.55
CA PHE A 19 -17.05 3.79 -28.18
C PHE A 19 -16.65 4.92 -27.24
N ALA A 20 -17.64 5.54 -26.58
CA ALA A 20 -17.43 6.56 -25.57
C ALA A 20 -16.86 5.94 -24.28
N ILE A 21 -16.05 6.70 -23.53
CA ILE A 21 -15.57 6.30 -22.20
C ILE A 21 -16.79 6.20 -21.26
N GLU A 22 -16.96 5.05 -20.61
CA GLU A 22 -17.99 4.89 -19.59
C GLU A 22 -17.63 5.78 -18.39
N THR A 23 -18.51 6.73 -18.09
CA THR A 23 -18.36 7.66 -16.97
C THR A 23 -19.43 7.35 -15.94
N ASP A 24 -19.02 7.15 -14.69
CA ASP A 24 -19.89 6.90 -13.55
C ASP A 24 -19.63 7.95 -12.46
N THR A 25 -20.49 8.03 -11.46
CA THR A 25 -20.32 8.90 -10.31
C THR A 25 -20.73 8.18 -9.04
N ILE A 26 -19.91 8.28 -8.02
CA ILE A 26 -20.23 7.81 -6.67
C ILE A 26 -20.13 8.97 -5.68
N LYS A 27 -20.91 8.90 -4.60
CA LYS A 27 -20.78 9.80 -3.45
C LYS A 27 -20.08 9.06 -2.31
N VAL A 28 -18.97 9.58 -1.83
CA VAL A 28 -18.14 8.93 -0.80
C VAL A 28 -17.74 9.94 0.26
N GLY A 29 -18.25 9.76 1.48
CA GLY A 29 -17.82 10.48 2.70
C GLY A 29 -17.31 11.91 2.49
N ILE A 30 -16.06 12.13 2.93
CA ILE A 30 -15.32 13.40 2.85
C ILE A 30 -14.95 13.83 1.43
N PHE A 31 -15.04 12.92 0.45
CA PHE A 31 -14.74 13.21 -0.96
C PHE A 31 -15.94 13.78 -1.72
N GLY A 32 -17.15 13.61 -1.19
CA GLY A 32 -18.36 14.02 -1.88
C GLY A 32 -18.51 13.29 -3.21
N LYS A 33 -18.69 14.03 -4.30
CA LYS A 33 -18.89 13.48 -5.64
C LYS A 33 -17.54 13.08 -6.25
N VAL A 34 -17.32 11.78 -6.44
CA VAL A 34 -16.17 11.22 -7.17
C VAL A 34 -16.63 10.77 -8.56
N THR A 35 -15.97 11.26 -9.60
CA THR A 35 -16.28 10.89 -10.99
C THR A 35 -15.35 9.76 -11.44
N ILE A 36 -15.90 8.68 -12.00
CA ILE A 36 -15.13 7.50 -12.39
C ILE A 36 -15.10 7.40 -13.91
N TYR A 37 -13.91 7.31 -14.50
CA TYR A 37 -13.70 7.03 -15.91
C TYR A 37 -13.14 5.63 -16.05
N LYS A 38 -13.83 4.78 -16.81
CA LYS A 38 -13.43 3.38 -16.99
C LYS A 38 -12.74 3.18 -18.35
N PRO A 39 -11.67 2.38 -18.40
CA PRO A 39 -11.04 2.01 -19.66
C PRO A 39 -11.96 1.09 -20.47
N LYS A 40 -11.71 0.99 -21.77
CA LYS A 40 -12.48 0.10 -22.67
C LYS A 40 -12.12 -1.39 -22.49
N THR A 41 -10.99 -1.66 -21.87
CA THR A 41 -10.45 -3.01 -21.61
C THR A 41 -10.45 -3.29 -20.10
N GLU A 42 -10.05 -4.50 -19.72
CA GLU A 42 -9.72 -4.77 -18.31
C GLU A 42 -8.68 -3.77 -17.81
N ALA A 43 -8.93 -3.19 -16.64
CA ALA A 43 -8.11 -2.13 -16.08
C ALA A 43 -6.74 -2.67 -15.67
N ASN A 44 -5.67 -2.03 -16.15
CA ASN A 44 -4.29 -2.37 -15.78
C ASN A 44 -3.72 -1.44 -14.69
N ALA A 45 -4.48 -0.40 -14.32
CA ALA A 45 -4.09 0.59 -13.34
C ALA A 45 -5.32 1.25 -12.69
N VAL A 46 -5.10 1.83 -11.51
CA VAL A 46 -6.05 2.73 -10.86
C VAL A 46 -5.36 4.06 -10.59
N VAL A 47 -6.04 5.16 -10.89
CA VAL A 47 -5.53 6.51 -10.75
C VAL A 47 -6.48 7.32 -9.88
N LEU A 48 -5.96 7.97 -8.84
CA LEU A 48 -6.69 8.97 -8.07
C LEU A 48 -6.22 10.33 -8.57
N PHE A 49 -7.11 11.07 -9.23
CA PHE A 49 -6.80 12.38 -9.81
C PHE A 49 -7.47 13.48 -9.00
N ILE A 50 -6.66 14.31 -8.35
CA ILE A 50 -7.06 15.43 -7.53
C ILE A 50 -6.98 16.72 -8.36
N SER A 51 -8.08 17.47 -8.41
CA SER A 51 -8.12 18.78 -9.07
C SER A 51 -7.32 19.85 -8.32
N GLY A 52 -7.14 21.01 -8.95
CA GLY A 52 -6.64 22.22 -8.28
C GLY A 52 -7.78 23.09 -7.75
N ASP A 53 -7.44 24.34 -7.43
CA ASP A 53 -8.37 25.33 -6.83
C ASP A 53 -9.55 25.72 -7.73
N GLY A 54 -9.55 25.33 -9.00
CA GLY A 54 -10.69 25.47 -9.90
C GLY A 54 -11.72 24.34 -9.81
N GLY A 55 -11.52 23.37 -8.91
CA GLY A 55 -12.38 22.19 -8.75
C GLY A 55 -12.33 21.23 -9.94
N TRP A 56 -13.21 20.22 -9.93
CA TRP A 56 -13.26 19.20 -10.98
C TRP A 56 -13.98 19.72 -12.25
N ASN A 57 -13.22 20.30 -13.18
CA ASN A 57 -13.72 20.97 -14.39
C ASN A 57 -13.12 20.43 -15.71
N SER A 58 -13.48 21.02 -16.85
CA SER A 58 -13.11 20.51 -18.20
C SER A 58 -11.61 20.33 -18.42
N GLY A 59 -10.74 21.13 -17.78
CA GLY A 59 -9.28 21.01 -17.94
C GLY A 59 -8.74 19.67 -17.44
N VAL A 60 -9.14 19.27 -16.22
CA VAL A 60 -8.73 17.99 -15.61
C VAL A 60 -9.54 16.80 -16.11
N VAL A 61 -10.79 17.01 -16.56
CA VAL A 61 -11.65 15.97 -17.15
C VAL A 61 -11.00 15.37 -18.41
N GLU A 62 -10.49 16.19 -19.33
CA GLU A 62 -9.87 15.67 -20.55
C GLU A 62 -8.53 14.96 -20.26
N MET A 63 -7.77 15.43 -19.26
CA MET A 63 -6.59 14.72 -18.76
C MET A 63 -6.98 13.34 -18.19
N ALA A 64 -8.04 13.26 -17.38
CA ALA A 64 -8.52 12.02 -16.80
C ALA A 64 -8.98 11.01 -17.87
N LYS A 65 -9.73 11.47 -18.88
CA LYS A 65 -10.13 10.65 -20.03
C LYS A 65 -8.93 10.12 -20.80
N ASN A 66 -7.91 10.94 -21.03
CA ASN A 66 -6.69 10.50 -21.71
C ASN A 66 -5.99 9.36 -20.95
N ILE A 67 -5.92 9.44 -19.62
CA ILE A 67 -5.34 8.37 -18.80
C ILE A 67 -6.24 7.12 -18.79
N ALA A 68 -7.57 7.29 -18.78
CA ALA A 68 -8.49 6.16 -18.91
C ALA A 68 -8.34 5.43 -20.25
N ASP A 69 -8.11 6.16 -21.35
CA ASP A 69 -7.81 5.59 -22.66
C ASP A 69 -6.50 4.79 -22.70
N GLN A 70 -5.60 4.97 -21.72
CA GLN A 70 -4.37 4.17 -21.55
C GLN A 70 -4.57 2.89 -20.74
N GLY A 71 -5.81 2.58 -20.32
CA GLY A 71 -6.13 1.34 -19.59
C GLY A 71 -6.34 1.52 -18.09
N ALA A 72 -6.32 2.75 -17.57
CA ALA A 72 -6.58 3.03 -16.17
C ALA A 72 -8.08 3.18 -15.86
N VAL A 73 -8.50 2.75 -14.68
CA VAL A 73 -9.66 3.38 -14.02
C VAL A 73 -9.19 4.67 -13.38
N VAL A 74 -9.86 5.79 -13.67
CA VAL A 74 -9.51 7.09 -13.10
C VAL A 74 -10.64 7.59 -12.21
N ALA A 75 -10.33 7.88 -10.94
CA ALA A 75 -11.23 8.50 -9.97
C ALA A 75 -10.88 9.98 -9.84
N GLY A 76 -11.75 10.86 -10.34
CA GLY A 76 -11.64 12.31 -10.23
C GLY A 76 -12.21 12.82 -8.92
N VAL A 77 -11.39 13.54 -8.16
CA VAL A 77 -11.69 14.09 -6.84
C VAL A 77 -11.58 15.62 -6.89
N ASP A 78 -12.60 16.30 -6.37
CA ASP A 78 -12.61 17.75 -6.23
C ASP A 78 -11.95 18.17 -4.91
N ILE A 79 -10.80 18.83 -5.01
CA ILE A 79 -10.01 19.25 -3.84
C ILE A 79 -10.76 20.29 -2.98
N GLN A 80 -11.61 21.13 -3.57
CA GLN A 80 -12.35 22.15 -2.83
C GLN A 80 -13.34 21.49 -1.87
N HIS A 81 -14.00 20.43 -2.34
CA HIS A 81 -14.91 19.65 -1.50
C HIS A 81 -14.13 18.94 -0.40
N TYR A 82 -13.06 18.24 -0.76
CA TYR A 82 -12.25 17.48 0.19
C TYR A 82 -11.69 18.37 1.32
N PHE A 83 -11.08 19.50 0.99
CA PHE A 83 -10.56 20.45 2.00
C PHE A 83 -11.64 21.12 2.83
N LYS A 84 -12.86 21.27 2.30
CA LYS A 84 -13.99 21.74 3.10
C LYS A 84 -14.44 20.70 4.13
N GLU A 85 -14.44 19.42 3.76
CA GLU A 85 -14.92 18.34 4.62
C GLU A 85 -13.88 17.93 5.66
N ILE A 86 -12.60 17.83 5.30
CA ILE A 86 -11.52 17.43 6.23
C ILE A 86 -11.34 18.41 7.40
N LYS A 87 -11.73 19.68 7.21
CA LYS A 87 -11.79 20.71 8.26
C LYS A 87 -12.64 20.34 9.47
N LYS A 88 -13.57 19.40 9.30
CA LYS A 88 -14.46 18.93 10.36
C LYS A 88 -13.77 17.95 11.29
N GLU A 89 -12.60 17.41 10.91
CA GLU A 89 -11.85 16.52 11.78
C GLU A 89 -11.23 17.26 12.97
N LYS A 90 -11.20 16.58 14.11
CA LYS A 90 -10.66 17.09 15.37
C LYS A 90 -9.17 16.72 15.57
N SER A 91 -8.60 15.96 14.65
CA SER A 91 -7.18 15.59 14.61
C SER A 91 -6.28 16.83 14.62
N LYS A 92 -5.06 16.68 15.16
CA LYS A 92 -4.06 17.77 15.22
C LYS A 92 -3.44 18.10 13.86
N CYS A 93 -3.49 17.15 12.94
CA CYS A 93 -2.97 17.21 11.58
C CYS A 93 -3.82 16.31 10.69
N TYR A 94 -3.73 16.50 9.38
CA TYR A 94 -4.48 15.71 8.40
C TYR A 94 -3.67 14.56 7.81
N TYR A 95 -4.28 13.39 7.60
CA TYR A 95 -3.63 12.22 7.00
C TYR A 95 -4.31 11.78 5.69
N PRO A 96 -4.29 12.63 4.64
CA PRO A 96 -4.90 12.33 3.34
C PRO A 96 -4.40 11.03 2.70
N ALA A 97 -3.18 10.58 3.00
CA ALA A 97 -2.70 9.29 2.52
C ALA A 97 -3.65 8.12 2.89
N GLY A 98 -4.14 8.08 4.13
CA GLY A 98 -5.08 7.06 4.59
C GLY A 98 -6.46 7.21 3.92
N ASP A 99 -6.99 8.44 3.88
CA ASP A 99 -8.27 8.72 3.24
C ASP A 99 -8.31 8.23 1.77
N PHE A 100 -7.26 8.53 1.01
CA PHE A 100 -7.19 8.20 -0.41
C PHE A 100 -6.86 6.72 -0.67
N GLU A 101 -6.12 6.05 0.23
CA GLU A 101 -6.00 4.59 0.20
C GLU A 101 -7.36 3.92 0.41
N GLU A 102 -8.14 4.38 1.39
CA GLU A 102 -9.49 3.86 1.65
C GLU A 102 -10.42 4.08 0.45
N LEU A 103 -10.41 5.29 -0.15
CA LEU A 103 -11.17 5.57 -1.36
C LEU A 103 -10.82 4.58 -2.49
N SER A 104 -9.53 4.28 -2.67
CA SER A 104 -9.07 3.33 -3.67
C SER A 104 -9.57 1.91 -3.39
N LEU A 105 -9.41 1.42 -2.14
CA LEU A 105 -9.92 0.11 -1.73
C LEU A 105 -11.42 0.00 -1.99
N MET A 106 -12.19 1.01 -1.56
CA MET A 106 -13.64 1.10 -1.75
C MET A 106 -14.03 1.03 -3.21
N LEU A 107 -13.38 1.84 -4.05
CA LEU A 107 -13.66 1.89 -5.46
C LEU A 107 -13.38 0.56 -6.15
N GLN A 108 -12.22 -0.05 -5.87
CA GLN A 108 -11.80 -1.28 -6.55
C GLN A 108 -12.66 -2.48 -6.15
N LYS A 109 -13.09 -2.58 -4.87
CA LYS A 109 -14.08 -3.57 -4.44
C LYS A 109 -15.44 -3.34 -5.11
N LYS A 110 -15.91 -2.10 -5.17
CA LYS A 110 -17.19 -1.75 -5.82
C LYS A 110 -17.18 -2.09 -7.31
N LEU A 111 -16.05 -1.88 -7.98
CA LEU A 111 -15.83 -2.25 -9.38
C LEU A 111 -15.52 -3.74 -9.58
N LYS A 112 -15.47 -4.53 -8.50
CA LYS A 112 -15.20 -5.98 -8.51
C LYS A 112 -13.90 -6.32 -9.24
N MET A 113 -12.85 -5.52 -9.01
CA MET A 113 -11.54 -5.77 -9.58
C MET A 113 -10.98 -7.09 -9.03
N LYS A 114 -10.37 -7.90 -9.90
CA LYS A 114 -9.86 -9.24 -9.54
C LYS A 114 -8.78 -9.21 -8.47
N GLN A 115 -8.01 -8.13 -8.44
CA GLN A 115 -6.95 -7.86 -7.47
C GLN A 115 -6.90 -6.37 -7.16
N TYR A 116 -6.35 -6.02 -6.02
CA TYR A 116 -6.04 -4.64 -5.69
C TYR A 116 -4.82 -4.15 -6.47
N LEU A 117 -4.99 -3.06 -7.22
CA LEU A 117 -3.91 -2.34 -7.88
C LEU A 117 -3.56 -1.11 -7.04
N LYS A 118 -2.31 -1.01 -6.55
CA LYS A 118 -1.87 0.17 -5.81
C LYS A 118 -2.06 1.43 -6.67
N PRO A 119 -2.81 2.44 -6.20
CA PRO A 119 -3.19 3.57 -7.04
C PRO A 119 -1.99 4.45 -7.39
N ILE A 120 -2.05 5.06 -8.58
CA ILE A 120 -1.18 6.15 -9.00
C ILE A 120 -1.89 7.46 -8.63
N LEU A 121 -1.17 8.38 -8.01
CA LEU A 121 -1.69 9.70 -7.68
C LEU A 121 -1.42 10.67 -8.83
N ILE A 122 -2.40 11.47 -9.22
CA ILE A 122 -2.22 12.59 -10.15
C ILE A 122 -2.84 13.83 -9.52
N GLY A 123 -2.11 14.94 -9.53
CA GLY A 123 -2.55 16.19 -8.94
C GLY A 123 -2.29 17.37 -9.87
N TYR A 124 -3.25 18.27 -9.98
CA TYR A 124 -3.11 19.54 -10.71
C TYR A 124 -3.12 20.72 -9.74
N SER A 125 -2.18 21.66 -9.88
CA SER A 125 -2.06 22.86 -9.02
C SER A 125 -1.99 22.49 -7.53
N SER A 126 -2.88 22.99 -6.66
CA SER A 126 -2.96 22.57 -5.24
C SER A 126 -3.16 21.05 -5.05
N GLY A 127 -3.78 20.37 -6.01
CA GLY A 127 -3.83 18.91 -6.07
C GLY A 127 -2.46 18.27 -6.27
N ALA A 128 -1.55 18.91 -7.01
CA ALA A 128 -0.16 18.47 -7.18
C ALA A 128 0.59 18.50 -5.84
N THR A 129 0.33 19.52 -5.02
CA THR A 129 0.87 19.62 -3.66
C THR A 129 0.31 18.53 -2.76
N LEU A 130 -1.00 18.29 -2.81
CA LEU A 130 -1.65 17.25 -2.01
C LEU A 130 -1.09 15.86 -2.33
N VAL A 131 -0.91 15.51 -3.61
CA VAL A 131 -0.36 14.19 -3.99
C VAL A 131 1.09 14.00 -3.56
N TYR A 132 1.91 15.06 -3.55
CA TYR A 132 3.24 14.99 -2.95
C TYR A 132 3.16 14.73 -1.44
N GLY A 133 2.32 15.49 -0.73
CA GLY A 133 2.08 15.31 0.70
C GLY A 133 1.63 13.88 1.04
N MET A 134 0.67 13.34 0.29
CA MET A 134 0.21 11.96 0.45
C MET A 134 1.34 10.95 0.21
N LEU A 135 2.12 11.12 -0.86
CA LEU A 135 3.23 10.21 -1.17
C LEU A 135 4.31 10.23 -0.08
N ALA A 136 4.57 11.38 0.53
CA ALA A 136 5.53 11.54 1.62
C ALA A 136 5.02 11.03 2.98
N GLN A 137 3.70 11.11 3.21
CA GLN A 137 3.03 10.56 4.39
C GLN A 137 2.94 9.04 4.38
N ALA A 138 2.70 8.48 3.20
CA ALA A 138 2.30 7.09 3.07
C ALA A 138 3.46 6.12 3.32
N PRO A 139 3.20 4.98 3.97
CA PRO A 139 4.14 3.87 3.98
C PRO A 139 4.48 3.38 2.58
N ALA A 140 5.59 2.65 2.48
CA ALA A 140 5.94 2.01 1.22
C ALA A 140 4.83 1.10 0.72
N ASN A 141 4.66 1.04 -0.60
CA ASN A 141 3.60 0.30 -1.29
C ASN A 141 2.16 0.79 -1.04
N THR A 142 1.88 1.91 -0.39
CA THR A 142 0.50 2.47 -0.40
C THR A 142 0.13 2.99 -1.80
N PHE A 143 1.04 3.74 -2.43
CA PHE A 143 0.88 4.30 -3.77
C PHE A 143 1.98 3.81 -4.72
N SER A 144 1.65 3.63 -5.99
CA SER A 144 2.63 3.26 -7.03
C SER A 144 3.55 4.42 -7.44
N GLY A 145 3.13 5.66 -7.17
CA GLY A 145 3.85 6.90 -7.48
C GLY A 145 2.89 8.08 -7.62
N ALA A 146 3.43 9.28 -7.81
CA ALA A 146 2.64 10.49 -8.00
C ALA A 146 3.11 11.34 -9.19
N ILE A 147 2.15 11.99 -9.87
CA ILE A 147 2.39 12.99 -10.91
C ILE A 147 1.82 14.34 -10.47
N GLY A 148 2.65 15.37 -10.43
CA GLY A 148 2.23 16.75 -10.18
C GLY A 148 2.25 17.60 -11.45
N LEU A 149 1.17 18.30 -11.76
CA LEU A 149 1.10 19.29 -12.84
C LEU A 149 0.98 20.70 -12.25
N GLY A 150 1.94 21.58 -12.54
CA GLY A 150 1.92 22.94 -11.98
C GLY A 150 2.13 22.93 -10.46
N PHE A 151 3.20 22.28 -10.00
CA PHE A 151 3.45 22.02 -8.58
C PHE A 151 4.10 23.21 -7.88
N CYS A 152 3.50 23.59 -6.76
CA CYS A 152 4.10 24.40 -5.72
C CYS A 152 4.08 23.61 -4.38
N PRO A 153 5.09 23.73 -3.51
CA PRO A 153 5.13 23.01 -2.24
C PRO A 153 4.27 23.64 -1.12
N ASP A 154 3.59 24.76 -1.36
CA ASP A 154 2.67 25.37 -0.41
C ASP A 154 1.25 24.80 -0.51
N ILE A 155 0.66 24.50 0.64
CA ILE A 155 -0.69 23.95 0.76
C ILE A 155 -1.55 24.84 1.66
N GLU A 156 -2.74 25.20 1.15
CA GLU A 156 -3.69 26.06 1.87
C GLU A 156 -4.69 25.24 2.70
N THR A 157 -4.30 24.93 3.93
CA THR A 157 -5.12 24.22 4.92
C THR A 157 -5.05 24.93 6.28
N ASP A 158 -6.04 24.69 7.14
CA ASP A 158 -6.09 25.23 8.50
C ASP A 158 -5.23 24.46 9.50
N LYS A 159 -4.75 23.28 9.12
CA LYS A 159 -3.80 22.47 9.87
C LYS A 159 -2.78 21.86 8.93
N THR A 160 -1.62 21.50 9.46
CA THR A 160 -0.60 20.80 8.68
C THR A 160 -1.04 19.36 8.35
N LEU A 161 -0.41 18.79 7.32
CA LEU A 161 -0.43 17.37 7.07
C LEU A 161 0.42 16.65 8.14
N CYS A 162 -0.05 15.50 8.63
CA CYS A 162 0.72 14.69 9.57
C CYS A 162 2.06 14.25 8.97
N GLU A 163 3.07 13.99 9.80
CA GLU A 163 4.40 13.60 9.31
C GLU A 163 4.39 12.25 8.58
N GLY A 164 3.57 11.30 9.06
CA GLY A 164 3.51 9.95 8.50
C GLY A 164 4.89 9.30 8.44
N SER A 165 5.24 8.74 7.28
CA SER A 165 6.50 8.04 7.07
C SER A 165 7.70 8.97 6.84
N GLY A 166 7.48 10.23 6.50
CA GLY A 166 8.60 11.11 6.18
C GLY A 166 8.29 12.53 5.72
N LEU A 167 7.05 12.99 5.81
CA LEU A 167 6.70 14.37 5.53
C LEU A 167 7.11 15.26 6.71
N THR A 168 7.68 16.43 6.41
CA THR A 168 7.81 17.52 7.38
C THR A 168 7.28 18.80 6.74
N SER A 169 6.96 19.79 7.55
CA SER A 169 6.38 21.05 7.08
C SER A 169 6.75 22.20 8.00
N HIS A 170 6.67 23.43 7.48
CA HIS A 170 6.70 24.63 8.31
C HIS A 170 5.52 25.55 7.98
N VAL A 171 5.19 26.43 8.93
CA VAL A 171 4.08 27.38 8.80
C VAL A 171 4.48 28.50 7.85
N LEU A 172 3.68 28.74 6.81
CA LEU A 172 3.75 29.96 6.00
C LEU A 172 2.81 31.03 6.57
N LYS A 173 1.60 30.59 6.96
CA LYS A 173 0.58 31.44 7.57
C LYS A 173 -0.23 30.62 8.55
N GLU A 174 -0.18 31.02 9.82
CA GLU A 174 -0.84 30.30 10.91
C GLU A 174 -2.32 30.05 10.62
N GLY A 175 -2.74 28.79 10.76
CA GLY A 175 -4.11 28.34 10.50
C GLY A 175 -4.60 28.53 9.06
N LYS A 176 -3.70 28.71 8.07
CA LYS A 176 -4.10 28.97 6.68
C LYS A 176 -3.21 28.36 5.61
N ALA A 177 -1.89 28.30 5.82
CA ALA A 177 -0.97 27.80 4.80
C ALA A 177 0.31 27.23 5.41
N TYR A 178 0.78 26.14 4.81
CA TYR A 178 1.98 25.40 5.22
C TYR A 178 2.85 25.12 4.00
N TYR A 179 4.16 25.06 4.20
CA TYR A 179 5.12 24.64 3.19
C TYR A 179 5.50 23.19 3.45
N LEU A 180 5.35 22.32 2.44
CA LEU A 180 5.71 20.91 2.51
C LEU A 180 7.19 20.73 2.16
N GLU A 181 7.97 20.27 3.13
CA GLU A 181 9.39 20.08 2.95
C GLU A 181 9.72 18.91 2.04
N LYS A 182 10.87 19.01 1.39
CA LYS A 182 11.45 17.92 0.60
C LYS A 182 11.84 16.77 1.53
N THR A 183 11.51 15.54 1.14
CA THR A 183 11.92 14.33 1.88
C THR A 183 12.78 13.38 1.05
N GLU A 184 13.78 12.77 1.69
CA GLU A 184 14.61 11.71 1.12
C GLU A 184 14.00 10.31 1.34
N LYS A 185 12.84 10.24 2.01
CA LYS A 185 12.17 8.99 2.42
C LYS A 185 11.09 8.51 1.45
N LEU A 186 10.91 9.17 0.30
CA LEU A 186 9.99 8.68 -0.72
C LEU A 186 10.37 7.27 -1.15
N THR A 187 9.37 6.39 -1.24
CA THR A 187 9.54 4.97 -1.61
C THR A 187 8.96 4.64 -2.98
N ALA A 188 8.38 5.63 -3.65
CA ALA A 188 7.85 5.56 -5.00
C ALA A 188 8.13 6.86 -5.76
N PRO A 189 8.11 6.85 -7.12
CA PRO A 189 8.46 8.01 -7.93
C PRO A 189 7.51 9.19 -7.74
N PHE A 190 8.06 10.41 -7.73
CA PHE A 190 7.33 11.67 -7.85
C PHE A 190 7.79 12.43 -9.10
N ILE A 191 6.93 12.50 -10.11
CA ILE A 191 7.23 13.16 -11.39
C ILE A 191 6.45 14.46 -11.49
N VAL A 192 7.16 15.58 -11.63
CA VAL A 192 6.56 16.92 -11.78
C VAL A 192 6.66 17.38 -13.22
N LEU A 193 5.54 17.74 -13.82
CA LEU A 193 5.45 18.42 -15.10
C LEU A 193 5.29 19.92 -14.86
N GLN A 194 6.32 20.71 -15.14
CA GLN A 194 6.33 22.14 -14.86
C GLN A 194 6.52 22.99 -16.11
N GLY A 195 5.61 23.93 -16.30
CA GLY A 195 5.65 24.90 -17.39
C GLY A 195 6.68 26.01 -17.18
N THR A 196 7.51 26.29 -18.18
CA THR A 196 8.52 27.37 -18.09
C THR A 196 7.91 28.77 -18.07
N THR A 197 6.63 28.90 -18.40
CA THR A 197 5.89 30.17 -18.41
C THR A 197 4.81 30.23 -17.33
N ASP A 198 4.79 29.27 -16.40
CA ASP A 198 3.88 29.27 -15.26
C ASP A 198 4.21 30.46 -14.33
N GLN A 199 3.20 31.31 -14.09
CA GLN A 199 3.28 32.51 -13.25
C GLN A 199 2.65 32.32 -11.88
N VAL A 200 1.98 31.19 -11.64
CA VAL A 200 1.41 30.83 -10.34
C VAL A 200 2.43 29.98 -9.60
N CYS A 201 2.90 28.90 -10.23
CA CYS A 201 3.98 28.07 -9.73
C CYS A 201 5.26 28.34 -10.49
N ASN A 202 6.17 29.10 -9.88
CA ASN A 202 7.40 29.53 -10.53
C ASN A 202 8.31 28.34 -10.88
N TYR A 203 8.65 28.20 -12.16
CA TYR A 203 9.49 27.12 -12.65
C TYR A 203 10.86 27.02 -11.97
N ALA A 204 11.51 28.15 -11.68
CA ALA A 204 12.84 28.15 -11.07
C ALA A 204 12.78 27.62 -9.62
N ASP A 205 11.74 27.98 -8.88
CA ASP A 205 11.51 27.50 -7.51
C ASP A 205 11.18 26.01 -7.50
N THR A 206 10.28 25.55 -8.39
CA THR A 206 10.01 24.12 -8.57
C THR A 206 11.28 23.35 -8.94
N LYS A 207 12.09 23.90 -9.86
CA LYS A 207 13.37 23.27 -10.26
C LYS A 207 14.32 23.12 -9.08
N LYS A 208 14.45 24.17 -8.26
CA LYS A 208 15.27 24.13 -7.05
C LYS A 208 14.74 23.14 -6.02
N TYR A 209 13.42 23.05 -5.86
CA TYR A 209 12.78 22.10 -4.95
C TYR A 209 13.09 20.64 -5.33
N MET A 210 12.95 20.31 -6.62
CA MET A 210 13.13 18.96 -7.14
C MET A 210 14.61 18.52 -7.17
N GLU A 211 15.56 19.45 -7.03
CA GLU A 211 16.98 19.15 -7.12
C GLU A 211 17.43 18.20 -6.00
N GLY A 212 18.12 17.13 -6.40
CA GLY A 212 18.67 16.12 -5.49
C GLY A 212 17.65 15.17 -4.85
N MET A 213 16.37 15.22 -5.22
CA MET A 213 15.38 14.24 -4.75
C MET A 213 15.62 12.88 -5.41
N LYS A 214 15.93 11.83 -4.64
CA LYS A 214 16.23 10.49 -5.17
C LYS A 214 15.10 9.89 -6.02
N GLN A 215 13.86 10.01 -5.55
CA GLN A 215 12.65 9.55 -6.27
C GLN A 215 11.97 10.69 -7.05
N GLY A 216 12.56 11.88 -7.08
CA GLY A 216 11.98 13.05 -7.73
C GLY A 216 12.48 13.22 -9.15
N ARG A 217 11.57 13.54 -10.07
CA ARG A 217 11.92 13.87 -11.46
C ARG A 217 11.15 15.10 -11.93
N LEU A 218 11.86 16.06 -12.49
CA LEU A 218 11.25 17.23 -13.15
C LEU A 218 11.23 17.05 -14.67
N ILE A 219 10.07 17.27 -15.27
CA ILE A 219 9.88 17.37 -16.71
C ILE A 219 9.56 18.84 -17.03
N THR A 220 10.49 19.47 -17.76
CA THR A 220 10.37 20.86 -18.20
C THR A 220 9.46 20.97 -19.43
N LEU A 221 8.44 21.82 -19.36
CA LEU A 221 7.48 22.04 -20.44
C LEU A 221 7.62 23.45 -21.01
N ALA A 222 8.19 23.57 -22.21
CA ALA A 222 8.35 24.84 -22.89
C ALA A 222 7.00 25.42 -23.32
N LYS A 223 6.80 26.74 -23.13
CA LYS A 223 5.57 27.47 -23.53
C LYS A 223 4.29 26.88 -22.91
N VAL A 224 4.40 26.38 -21.69
CA VAL A 224 3.27 25.93 -20.88
C VAL A 224 3.16 26.87 -19.68
N GLY A 225 1.98 27.48 -19.51
CA GLY A 225 1.62 28.24 -18.31
C GLY A 225 0.75 27.41 -17.38
N HIS A 226 0.34 27.99 -16.25
CA HIS A 226 -0.35 27.28 -15.18
C HIS A 226 -1.60 26.50 -15.62
N GLY A 227 -2.33 27.02 -16.62
CA GLY A 227 -3.58 26.43 -17.10
C GLY A 227 -3.43 25.26 -18.08
N PHE A 228 -2.21 24.87 -18.49
CA PHE A 228 -1.96 23.79 -19.44
C PHE A 228 -2.82 23.86 -20.73
N SER A 229 -3.17 25.06 -21.20
CA SER A 229 -4.24 25.26 -22.19
C SER A 229 -3.91 24.78 -23.62
N VAL A 230 -2.62 24.55 -23.93
CA VAL A 230 -2.17 24.08 -25.25
C VAL A 230 -1.72 22.63 -25.16
N THR A 231 -2.67 21.70 -25.30
CA THR A 231 -2.50 20.25 -25.08
C THR A 231 -1.27 19.64 -25.76
N LYS A 232 -0.98 20.02 -27.01
CA LYS A 232 0.16 19.49 -27.78
C LYS A 232 1.54 19.77 -27.16
N ASN A 233 1.64 20.73 -26.23
CA ASN A 233 2.90 21.10 -25.61
C ASN A 233 3.27 20.21 -24.40
N TRP A 234 2.36 19.37 -23.91
CA TRP A 234 2.56 18.62 -22.66
C TRP A 234 1.92 17.23 -22.61
N LEU A 235 0.92 16.93 -23.46
CA LEU A 235 0.17 15.68 -23.35
C LEU A 235 1.07 14.44 -23.49
N THR A 236 2.01 14.46 -24.44
CA THR A 236 2.95 13.35 -24.64
C THR A 236 3.76 13.08 -23.37
N GLN A 237 4.31 14.14 -22.76
CA GLN A 237 5.09 14.05 -21.54
C GLN A 237 4.26 13.56 -20.35
N PHE A 238 2.99 13.97 -20.28
CA PHE A 238 2.06 13.52 -19.24
C PHE A 238 1.77 12.03 -19.36
N THR A 239 1.47 11.57 -20.57
CA THR A 239 1.27 10.14 -20.85
C THR A 239 2.54 9.32 -20.62
N ASP A 240 3.72 9.84 -21.00
CA ASP A 240 5.01 9.19 -20.76
C ASP A 240 5.30 9.06 -19.26
N ALA A 241 5.05 10.10 -18.46
CA ALA A 241 5.21 10.06 -17.01
C ALA A 241 4.28 9.02 -16.35
N TYR A 242 3.03 8.93 -16.81
CA TYR A 242 2.10 7.89 -16.36
C TYR A 242 2.60 6.48 -16.70
N ARG A 243 3.07 6.26 -17.94
CA ARG A 243 3.67 4.98 -18.34
C ARG A 243 4.94 4.66 -17.58
N GLU A 244 5.75 5.66 -17.23
CA GLU A 244 6.95 5.47 -16.42
C GLU A 244 6.61 4.95 -15.01
N ILE A 245 5.64 5.57 -14.32
CA ILE A 245 5.19 5.07 -13.01
C ILE A 245 4.61 3.67 -13.13
N LEU A 246 3.76 3.42 -14.14
CA LEU A 246 3.14 2.12 -14.36
C LEU A 246 4.18 0.99 -14.55
N ASN A 247 5.32 1.29 -15.17
CA ASN A 247 6.38 0.33 -15.43
C ASN A 247 7.47 0.29 -14.34
N THR A 248 7.42 1.20 -13.37
CA THR A 248 8.40 1.23 -12.27
C THR A 248 8.12 0.06 -11.32
N PRO A 249 9.12 -0.78 -11.00
CA PRO A 249 8.97 -1.82 -9.98
C PRO A 249 8.49 -1.21 -8.66
N ASN A 250 7.49 -1.81 -8.01
CA ASN A 250 7.07 -1.38 -6.68
C ASN A 250 8.17 -1.62 -5.62
N TYR A 251 7.99 -1.06 -4.43
CA TYR A 251 9.00 -1.10 -3.37
C TYR A 251 9.47 -2.52 -3.03
N THR A 252 8.53 -3.47 -2.93
CA THR A 252 8.89 -4.87 -2.65
C THR A 252 9.78 -5.45 -3.73
N LYS A 253 9.43 -5.24 -5.00
CA LYS A 253 10.21 -5.75 -6.14
C LYS A 253 11.57 -5.07 -6.21
N GLN A 254 11.67 -3.77 -5.92
CA GLN A 254 12.96 -3.07 -5.81
C GLN A 254 13.82 -3.72 -4.73
N LYS A 255 13.28 -3.93 -3.52
CA LYS A 255 14.01 -4.58 -2.42
C LYS A 255 14.47 -5.99 -2.73
N SER A 256 13.63 -6.82 -3.34
CA SER A 256 14.05 -8.16 -3.80
C SER A 256 15.13 -8.09 -4.87
N GLN A 257 15.07 -7.13 -5.79
CA GLN A 257 16.09 -6.90 -6.81
C GLN A 257 17.39 -6.34 -6.24
N GLU A 258 17.36 -5.62 -5.12
CA GLU A 258 18.56 -5.12 -4.43
C GLU A 258 19.21 -6.17 -3.53
N ASN A 259 18.44 -7.17 -3.06
CA ASN A 259 18.92 -8.21 -2.17
C ASN A 259 19.91 -9.17 -2.87
N VAL A 260 21.20 -9.00 -2.59
CA VAL A 260 22.30 -9.81 -3.16
C VAL A 260 22.19 -11.29 -2.76
N LEU A 261 21.89 -11.58 -1.49
CA LEU A 261 21.79 -12.96 -1.00
C LEU A 261 20.67 -13.73 -1.66
N LEU A 262 19.54 -13.07 -1.93
CA LEU A 262 18.41 -13.70 -2.63
C LEU A 262 18.81 -14.13 -4.04
N LYS A 263 19.63 -13.32 -4.73
CA LYS A 263 20.16 -13.67 -6.05
C LYS A 263 21.17 -14.81 -5.98
N GLU A 264 22.07 -14.80 -4.99
CA GLU A 264 23.12 -15.81 -4.82
C GLU A 264 22.58 -17.19 -4.43
N GLN A 265 21.49 -17.24 -3.67
CA GLN A 265 20.94 -18.51 -3.18
C GLN A 265 20.13 -19.28 -4.23
N HIS A 266 19.75 -18.66 -5.34
CA HIS A 266 19.05 -19.29 -6.47
C HIS A 266 17.85 -20.17 -6.03
N LEU A 267 17.04 -19.66 -5.10
CA LEU A 267 15.91 -20.40 -4.54
C LEU A 267 14.94 -20.80 -5.66
N ALA A 268 14.57 -22.08 -5.71
CA ALA A 268 13.55 -22.60 -6.59
C ALA A 268 12.20 -21.92 -6.29
N PRO A 269 11.49 -21.46 -7.32
CA PRO A 269 10.18 -20.84 -7.13
C PRO A 269 9.15 -21.86 -6.66
N LEU A 270 8.06 -21.37 -6.07
CA LEU A 270 6.91 -22.19 -5.73
C LEU A 270 6.20 -22.68 -7.01
N PRO A 271 5.54 -23.86 -6.97
CA PRO A 271 4.76 -24.36 -8.10
C PRO A 271 3.39 -23.66 -8.27
N PHE A 272 3.11 -22.63 -7.47
CA PHE A 272 1.89 -21.82 -7.52
C PHE A 272 2.21 -20.36 -7.18
N GLU A 273 1.34 -19.45 -7.57
CA GLU A 273 1.48 -18.02 -7.29
C GLU A 273 1.03 -17.69 -5.86
N ALA A 274 1.87 -16.96 -5.14
CA ALA A 274 1.55 -16.36 -3.84
C ALA A 274 2.29 -15.02 -3.72
N PRO A 275 1.69 -13.99 -3.09
CA PRO A 275 2.29 -12.66 -3.02
C PRO A 275 3.33 -12.62 -1.89
N LEU A 276 4.47 -13.28 -2.12
CA LEU A 276 5.51 -13.48 -1.12
C LEU A 276 6.73 -12.59 -1.34
N THR A 277 7.33 -12.16 -0.25
CA THR A 277 8.65 -11.54 -0.18
C THR A 277 9.60 -12.50 0.53
N LEU A 278 10.73 -12.83 -0.10
CA LEU A 278 11.76 -13.67 0.52
C LEU A 278 12.91 -12.79 1.01
N ILE A 279 13.28 -12.93 2.28
CA ILE A 279 14.42 -12.24 2.88
C ILE A 279 15.35 -13.31 3.46
N PRO A 280 16.36 -13.75 2.69
CA PRO A 280 17.27 -14.79 3.15
C PRO A 280 18.27 -14.28 4.19
N THR A 281 18.89 -15.20 4.90
CA THR A 281 19.99 -14.93 5.85
C THR A 281 21.31 -15.53 5.37
N LYS A 282 22.43 -14.98 5.86
CA LYS A 282 23.78 -15.57 5.69
C LYS A 282 24.02 -16.75 6.63
N SER A 283 23.27 -16.84 7.74
CA SER A 283 23.46 -17.89 8.73
C SER A 283 23.11 -19.26 8.14
N LYS A 284 23.96 -20.25 8.39
CA LYS A 284 23.72 -21.66 8.06
C LYS A 284 23.37 -22.50 9.30
N ASP A 285 23.11 -21.85 10.43
CA ASP A 285 22.77 -22.53 11.68
C ASP A 285 21.42 -23.23 11.57
N GLU A 286 21.41 -24.54 11.32
CA GLU A 286 20.19 -25.34 11.14
C GLU A 286 19.25 -25.36 12.36
N ILE A 287 19.73 -24.94 13.54
CA ILE A 287 18.94 -24.89 14.78
C ILE A 287 17.96 -23.71 14.74
N LEU A 288 18.35 -22.60 14.10
CA LEU A 288 17.50 -21.42 14.00
C LEU A 288 16.31 -21.69 13.06
N PRO A 289 15.10 -21.25 13.43
CA PRO A 289 13.92 -21.40 12.59
C PRO A 289 13.97 -20.46 11.38
N ILE A 290 13.09 -20.70 10.43
CA ILE A 290 12.64 -19.65 9.49
C ILE A 290 11.41 -18.95 10.06
N ALA A 291 11.15 -17.71 9.66
CA ALA A 291 9.91 -17.01 10.01
C ALA A 291 8.97 -16.94 8.81
N PHE A 292 7.71 -17.30 9.00
CA PHE A 292 6.62 -16.94 8.09
C PHE A 292 5.90 -15.73 8.69
N LEU A 293 6.02 -14.56 8.04
CA LEU A 293 5.50 -13.28 8.52
C LEU A 293 4.32 -12.82 7.66
N ILE A 294 3.15 -12.58 8.26
CA ILE A 294 1.99 -11.97 7.58
C ILE A 294 1.94 -10.48 7.90
N SER A 295 1.88 -9.63 6.87
CA SER A 295 1.81 -8.17 7.03
C SER A 295 0.46 -7.70 7.59
N GLY A 296 0.37 -6.39 7.87
CA GLY A 296 -0.91 -5.71 8.06
C GLY A 296 -1.75 -5.62 6.79
N ASP A 297 -2.95 -5.05 6.92
CA ASP A 297 -3.96 -4.85 5.87
C ASP A 297 -3.57 -3.82 4.79
N GLY A 298 -2.59 -2.94 5.08
CA GLY A 298 -1.91 -2.10 4.08
C GLY A 298 -1.03 -2.87 3.08
N GLY A 299 -0.79 -4.16 3.34
CA GLY A 299 0.10 -5.03 2.55
C GLY A 299 1.54 -5.02 3.05
N TRP A 300 2.47 -5.54 2.24
CA TRP A 300 3.89 -5.59 2.63
C TRP A 300 4.54 -4.19 2.51
N THR A 301 4.78 -3.51 3.63
CA THR A 301 5.29 -2.13 3.67
C THR A 301 6.77 -2.05 4.04
N SER A 302 7.29 -0.84 4.26
CA SER A 302 8.64 -0.63 4.81
C SER A 302 8.78 -1.14 6.24
N PHE A 303 7.69 -1.19 7.02
CA PHE A 303 7.70 -1.75 8.38
C PHE A 303 8.01 -3.25 8.33
N ASP A 304 7.22 -4.00 7.56
CA ASP A 304 7.35 -5.46 7.43
C ASP A 304 8.71 -5.84 6.83
N GLN A 305 9.14 -5.09 5.80
CA GLN A 305 10.45 -5.26 5.18
C GLN A 305 11.59 -5.09 6.20
N SER A 306 11.54 -4.03 7.02
CA SER A 306 12.60 -3.74 7.99
C SER A 306 12.62 -4.75 9.13
N LEU A 307 11.45 -5.19 9.60
CA LEU A 307 11.34 -6.28 10.58
C LEU A 307 11.92 -7.59 10.02
N GLY A 308 11.58 -7.92 8.77
CA GLY A 308 12.11 -9.11 8.11
C GLY A 308 13.63 -9.06 7.92
N GLU A 309 14.18 -7.89 7.56
CA GLU A 309 15.62 -7.66 7.48
C GLU A 309 16.30 -7.78 8.85
N ALA A 310 15.70 -7.25 9.92
CA ALA A 310 16.23 -7.35 11.28
C ALA A 310 16.27 -8.81 11.80
N LEU A 311 15.28 -9.63 11.45
CA LEU A 311 15.26 -11.07 11.73
C LEU A 311 16.34 -11.82 10.91
N ALA A 312 16.45 -11.50 9.61
CA ALA A 312 17.43 -12.11 8.72
C ALA A 312 18.87 -11.82 9.13
N GLN A 313 19.16 -10.61 9.60
CA GLN A 313 20.46 -10.23 10.17
C GLN A 313 20.83 -11.07 11.40
N ARG A 314 19.83 -11.57 12.13
CA ARG A 314 20.00 -12.43 13.32
C ARG A 314 19.89 -13.93 13.02
N GLY A 315 19.90 -14.31 11.74
CA GLY A 315 19.98 -15.72 11.33
C GLY A 315 18.66 -16.40 11.01
N ILE A 316 17.53 -15.69 11.08
CA ILE A 316 16.20 -16.21 10.74
C ILE A 316 15.84 -15.76 9.32
N ALA A 317 15.83 -16.68 8.35
CA ALA A 317 15.31 -16.37 7.01
C ALA A 317 13.79 -16.10 7.10
N VAL A 318 13.30 -15.13 6.33
CA VAL A 318 11.90 -14.69 6.38
C VAL A 318 11.18 -14.93 5.07
N ILE A 319 9.96 -15.45 5.19
CA ILE A 319 8.96 -15.53 4.13
C ILE A 319 7.84 -14.57 4.53
N GLY A 320 7.78 -13.43 3.87
CA GLY A 320 6.76 -12.42 4.06
C GLY A 320 5.55 -12.67 3.16
N LEU A 321 4.34 -12.66 3.71
CA LEU A 321 3.08 -12.68 2.97
C LEU A 321 2.45 -11.29 2.97
N ASP A 322 2.23 -10.74 1.77
CA ASP A 322 1.46 -9.51 1.57
C ASP A 322 -0.03 -9.81 1.80
N ALA A 323 -0.51 -9.45 2.99
CA ALA A 323 -1.88 -9.73 3.41
C ALA A 323 -2.91 -9.03 2.52
N GLN A 324 -2.62 -7.82 2.04
CA GLN A 324 -3.55 -7.05 1.22
C GLN A 324 -3.86 -7.73 -0.11
N LYS A 325 -2.84 -8.33 -0.74
CA LYS A 325 -3.05 -9.09 -1.97
C LYS A 325 -3.68 -10.45 -1.69
N TYR A 326 -3.23 -11.15 -0.65
CA TYR A 326 -3.70 -12.52 -0.39
C TYR A 326 -5.17 -12.55 0.07
N PHE A 327 -5.55 -11.63 0.95
CA PHE A 327 -6.91 -11.49 1.51
C PHE A 327 -7.76 -10.44 0.76
N TRP A 328 -7.36 -10.07 -0.48
CA TRP A 328 -8.23 -9.27 -1.35
C TRP A 328 -9.56 -9.95 -1.62
N ASN A 329 -9.57 -11.28 -1.67
CA ASN A 329 -10.78 -12.08 -1.63
C ASN A 329 -10.77 -12.92 -0.36
N ALA A 330 -11.95 -13.19 0.20
CA ALA A 330 -12.12 -13.99 1.40
C ALA A 330 -11.34 -15.31 1.34
N LYS A 331 -10.72 -15.66 2.47
CA LYS A 331 -10.05 -16.93 2.71
C LYS A 331 -10.63 -17.58 3.95
N THR A 332 -10.42 -18.88 4.08
CA THR A 332 -10.68 -19.60 5.34
C THR A 332 -9.38 -19.84 6.12
N PRO A 333 -9.46 -20.08 7.44
CA PRO A 333 -8.32 -20.54 8.23
C PRO A 333 -7.64 -21.78 7.66
N VAL A 334 -8.41 -22.74 7.15
CA VAL A 334 -7.91 -24.00 6.58
C VAL A 334 -7.16 -23.76 5.27
N GLU A 335 -7.72 -22.95 4.36
CA GLU A 335 -7.04 -22.58 3.11
C GLU A 335 -5.73 -21.83 3.40
N THR A 336 -5.77 -20.90 4.35
CA THR A 336 -4.61 -20.11 4.77
C THR A 336 -3.51 -21.00 5.35
N ALA A 337 -3.87 -21.89 6.29
CA ALA A 337 -2.92 -22.86 6.86
C ALA A 337 -2.35 -23.80 5.80
N GLY A 338 -3.16 -24.26 4.85
CA GLY A 338 -2.72 -25.13 3.75
C GLY A 338 -1.75 -24.43 2.79
N MET A 339 -1.95 -23.15 2.51
CA MET A 339 -1.00 -22.34 1.73
C MET A 339 0.31 -22.18 2.50
N ILE A 340 0.25 -21.76 3.77
CA ILE A 340 1.42 -21.60 4.64
C ILE A 340 2.23 -22.89 4.73
N ALA A 341 1.57 -24.02 4.95
CA ALA A 341 2.22 -25.34 5.04
C ALA A 341 3.09 -25.63 3.80
N LYS A 342 2.52 -25.50 2.60
CA LYS A 342 3.24 -25.73 1.34
C LYS A 342 4.44 -24.80 1.19
N VAL A 343 4.27 -23.53 1.54
CA VAL A 343 5.33 -22.51 1.41
C VAL A 343 6.46 -22.75 2.41
N VAL A 344 6.11 -22.99 3.67
CA VAL A 344 7.06 -23.25 4.75
C VAL A 344 7.85 -24.52 4.46
N GLU A 345 7.19 -25.64 4.11
CA GLU A 345 7.88 -26.89 3.78
C GLU A 345 8.87 -26.73 2.61
N HIS A 346 8.45 -26.02 1.56
CA HIS A 346 9.29 -25.75 0.39
C HIS A 346 10.57 -25.00 0.76
N TYR A 347 10.44 -23.87 1.47
CA TYR A 347 11.60 -23.04 1.78
C TYR A 347 12.42 -23.52 2.99
N MET A 348 11.81 -24.23 3.94
CA MET A 348 12.55 -24.98 4.97
C MET A 348 13.50 -25.99 4.33
N GLY A 349 13.04 -26.72 3.32
CA GLY A 349 13.88 -27.65 2.56
C GLY A 349 15.04 -26.95 1.86
N GLN A 350 14.78 -25.83 1.19
CA GLN A 350 15.82 -25.08 0.46
C GLN A 350 16.86 -24.40 1.36
N TRP A 351 16.45 -23.93 2.54
CA TRP A 351 17.36 -23.34 3.53
C TRP A 351 17.91 -24.34 4.54
N ASN A 352 17.59 -25.63 4.39
CA ASN A 352 17.97 -26.72 5.28
C ASN A 352 17.62 -26.43 6.76
N ARG A 353 16.43 -25.89 7.00
CA ARG A 353 15.91 -25.60 8.36
C ARG A 353 14.90 -26.64 8.79
N LYS A 354 14.91 -26.98 10.08
CA LYS A 354 14.08 -28.05 10.67
C LYS A 354 12.82 -27.54 11.35
N THR A 355 12.80 -26.26 11.71
CA THR A 355 11.70 -25.61 12.41
C THR A 355 11.36 -24.25 11.79
N PHE A 356 10.20 -23.73 12.17
CA PHE A 356 9.74 -22.41 11.77
C PHE A 356 8.96 -21.72 12.89
N VAL A 357 8.76 -20.41 12.74
CA VAL A 357 7.87 -19.61 13.57
C VAL A 357 6.83 -18.93 12.71
N LEU A 358 5.63 -18.71 13.26
CA LEU A 358 4.62 -17.86 12.64
C LEU A 358 4.67 -16.48 13.30
N ALA A 359 4.70 -15.44 12.49
CA ALA A 359 4.63 -14.06 12.95
C ALA A 359 3.59 -13.27 12.15
N GLY A 360 2.94 -12.31 12.79
CA GLY A 360 1.97 -11.45 12.13
C GLY A 360 2.01 -10.04 12.69
N TYR A 361 1.77 -9.05 11.83
CA TYR A 361 1.63 -7.64 12.22
C TYR A 361 0.20 -7.15 11.98
N SER A 362 -0.39 -6.47 12.96
CA SER A 362 -1.74 -5.90 12.90
C SER A 362 -2.77 -6.94 12.43
N PHE A 363 -3.42 -6.74 11.28
CA PHE A 363 -4.26 -7.75 10.61
C PHE A 363 -3.63 -9.16 10.58
N GLY A 364 -2.37 -9.27 10.16
CA GLY A 364 -1.66 -10.55 10.12
C GLY A 364 -1.48 -11.18 11.51
N ALA A 365 -1.35 -10.37 12.56
CA ALA A 365 -1.25 -10.82 13.94
C ALA A 365 -2.56 -11.46 14.44
N SER A 366 -3.70 -10.98 13.95
CA SER A 366 -5.02 -11.56 14.20
C SER A 366 -5.24 -12.88 13.43
N VAL A 367 -4.55 -13.08 12.29
CA VAL A 367 -4.69 -14.28 11.42
C VAL A 367 -3.82 -15.46 11.87
N VAL A 368 -2.57 -15.22 12.29
CA VAL A 368 -1.61 -16.30 12.55
C VAL A 368 -2.05 -17.35 13.60
N PRO A 369 -2.82 -17.03 14.66
CA PRO A 369 -3.27 -18.04 15.62
C PRO A 369 -4.19 -19.09 14.98
N PHE A 370 -5.08 -18.65 14.09
CA PHE A 370 -5.99 -19.54 13.36
C PHE A 370 -5.24 -20.40 12.35
N ALA A 371 -4.25 -19.84 11.66
CA ALA A 371 -3.39 -20.61 10.77
C ALA A 371 -2.65 -21.71 11.56
N ALA A 372 -2.06 -21.36 12.70
CA ALA A 372 -1.36 -22.30 13.58
C ALA A 372 -2.27 -23.44 14.05
N ALA A 373 -3.51 -23.13 14.44
CA ALA A 373 -4.50 -24.11 14.89
C ALA A 373 -4.87 -25.14 13.80
N ASN A 374 -4.85 -24.73 12.53
CA ASN A 374 -5.26 -25.55 11.38
C ASN A 374 -4.09 -26.29 10.69
N LEU A 375 -2.86 -26.14 11.19
CA LEU A 375 -1.73 -26.94 10.70
C LEU A 375 -1.89 -28.43 11.03
N SER A 376 -1.29 -29.28 10.19
CA SER A 376 -1.16 -30.71 10.46
C SER A 376 -0.29 -30.96 11.70
N GLN A 377 -0.50 -32.09 12.38
CA GLN A 377 0.29 -32.44 13.56
C GLN A 377 1.82 -32.45 13.31
N PRO A 378 2.33 -33.01 12.18
CA PRO A 378 3.76 -32.95 11.89
C PRO A 378 4.34 -31.54 11.71
N LEU A 379 3.52 -30.57 11.26
CA LEU A 379 3.95 -29.18 11.16
C LEU A 379 3.86 -28.45 12.49
N LYS A 380 2.84 -28.75 13.31
CA LYS A 380 2.76 -28.22 14.69
C LYS A 380 3.97 -28.61 15.53
N GLU A 381 4.49 -29.82 15.35
CA GLU A 381 5.73 -30.28 16.02
C GLU A 381 6.99 -29.53 15.56
N LYS A 382 6.96 -28.88 14.39
CA LYS A 382 8.06 -28.06 13.87
C LYS A 382 7.88 -26.56 14.13
N LEU A 383 6.72 -26.15 14.66
CA LEU A 383 6.38 -24.77 14.94
C LEU A 383 6.88 -24.39 16.34
N GLN A 384 7.90 -23.54 16.42
CA GLN A 384 8.53 -23.14 17.68
C GLN A 384 7.83 -21.95 18.37
N GLY A 385 6.94 -21.23 17.69
CA GLY A 385 6.23 -20.11 18.31
C GLY A 385 5.28 -19.37 17.37
N VAL A 386 4.33 -18.66 17.98
CA VAL A 386 3.36 -17.79 17.31
C VAL A 386 3.48 -16.37 17.88
N TYR A 387 3.95 -15.42 17.07
CA TYR A 387 4.26 -14.05 17.49
C TYR A 387 3.29 -13.06 16.84
N CYS A 388 2.51 -12.36 17.66
CA CYS A 388 1.43 -11.49 17.22
C CYS A 388 1.77 -10.04 17.60
N LEU A 389 2.12 -9.21 16.64
CA LEU A 389 2.46 -7.81 16.86
C LEU A 389 1.20 -6.95 16.71
N SER A 390 0.73 -6.39 17.81
CA SER A 390 -0.47 -5.57 17.93
C SER A 390 -1.73 -6.21 17.30
N PRO A 391 -2.12 -7.44 17.72
CA PRO A 391 -3.35 -8.07 17.23
C PRO A 391 -4.60 -7.35 17.75
N ASP A 392 -5.64 -7.38 16.93
CA ASP A 392 -6.98 -7.02 17.35
C ASP A 392 -7.65 -8.19 18.10
N VAL A 393 -8.70 -7.86 18.85
CA VAL A 393 -9.50 -8.86 19.59
C VAL A 393 -10.34 -9.76 18.68
N LYS A 394 -10.53 -9.35 17.43
CA LYS A 394 -11.25 -10.07 16.36
C LYS A 394 -10.35 -10.13 15.12
N ALA A 395 -10.52 -11.18 14.32
CA ALA A 395 -9.83 -11.33 13.05
C ALA A 395 -10.82 -11.27 11.89
N ASP A 396 -10.35 -10.76 10.76
CA ASP A 396 -11.02 -10.86 9.48
C ASP A 396 -10.14 -11.64 8.51
N PHE A 397 -10.75 -12.44 7.63
CA PHE A 397 -10.05 -13.17 6.57
C PHE A 397 -10.38 -12.61 5.18
N GLU A 398 -10.90 -11.39 5.16
CA GLU A 398 -11.07 -10.55 3.99
C GLU A 398 -10.83 -9.11 4.42
N ILE A 399 -10.14 -8.32 3.60
CA ILE A 399 -10.09 -6.88 3.85
C ILE A 399 -11.42 -6.28 3.39
N HIS A 400 -12.30 -5.97 4.36
CA HIS A 400 -13.54 -5.25 4.14
C HIS A 400 -13.35 -3.76 4.44
N ILE A 401 -13.91 -2.89 3.59
CA ILE A 401 -13.93 -1.44 3.83
C ILE A 401 -14.83 -1.06 5.01
N ALA A 402 -15.81 -1.91 5.36
CA ALA A 402 -16.74 -1.63 6.46
C ALA A 402 -16.05 -1.60 7.85
N ASP A 403 -14.93 -2.32 8.01
CA ASP A 403 -14.18 -2.37 9.27
C ASP A 403 -13.36 -1.09 9.53
N MET A 404 -13.02 -0.33 8.47
CA MET A 404 -12.36 0.97 8.57
C MET A 404 -13.32 2.11 8.98
N LEU A 405 -14.64 1.88 8.88
CA LEU A 405 -15.71 2.88 9.09
C LEU A 405 -16.62 2.57 10.28
N SER A 406 -16.14 1.97 11.38
CA SER A 406 -16.87 1.88 12.66
C SER A 406 -18.39 1.58 12.53
N MET A 407 -18.74 0.71 11.59
CA MET A 407 -20.10 0.24 11.32
C MET A 407 -20.02 -1.28 11.22
N GLY A 408 -20.08 -1.91 12.38
CA GLY A 408 -20.11 -3.37 12.45
C GLY A 408 -21.27 -3.93 11.64
N SER A 409 -20.97 -4.90 10.77
CA SER A 409 -21.60 -6.23 10.78
C SER A 409 -21.28 -7.02 9.50
N ALA A 410 -20.64 -8.18 9.67
CA ALA A 410 -20.99 -9.46 9.03
C ALA A 410 -20.26 -10.61 9.76
N ASP A 411 -21.00 -11.39 10.55
CA ASP A 411 -20.59 -12.61 11.27
C ASP A 411 -19.32 -12.55 12.16
N ASP A 412 -19.57 -12.29 13.45
CA ASP A 412 -18.66 -12.38 14.61
C ASP A 412 -18.04 -13.79 14.84
N ASN A 413 -17.36 -14.38 13.86
CA ASN A 413 -16.96 -15.80 13.93
C ASN A 413 -15.49 -16.06 14.31
N TYR A 414 -14.60 -15.06 14.29
CA TYR A 414 -13.17 -15.25 14.57
C TYR A 414 -12.68 -14.46 15.80
N ASP A 415 -12.95 -15.00 16.99
CA ASP A 415 -12.41 -14.51 18.26
C ASP A 415 -10.92 -14.90 18.41
N VAL A 416 -10.04 -13.90 18.27
CA VAL A 416 -8.58 -14.07 18.32
C VAL A 416 -8.13 -14.56 19.69
N ILE A 417 -8.72 -14.05 20.77
CA ILE A 417 -8.37 -14.43 22.14
C ILE A 417 -8.76 -15.88 22.40
N ALA A 418 -9.96 -16.29 21.96
CA ALA A 418 -10.41 -17.67 22.08
C ALA A 418 -9.50 -18.61 21.27
N GLU A 419 -9.09 -18.20 20.07
CA GLU A 419 -8.20 -19.01 19.24
C GLU A 419 -6.79 -19.15 19.86
N MET A 420 -6.21 -18.05 20.35
CA MET A 420 -4.93 -18.08 21.07
C MET A 420 -4.96 -19.00 22.29
N LYS A 421 -6.10 -19.08 23.00
CA LYS A 421 -6.28 -20.05 24.09
C LYS A 421 -6.26 -21.49 23.59
N LYS A 422 -6.84 -21.79 22.42
CA LYS A 422 -6.80 -23.14 21.82
C LYS A 422 -5.37 -23.53 21.43
N VAL A 423 -4.58 -22.59 20.92
CA VAL A 423 -3.18 -22.82 20.53
C VAL A 423 -2.18 -22.50 21.63
N LYS A 424 -2.59 -22.49 22.91
CA LYS A 424 -1.71 -22.16 24.04
C LYS A 424 -0.46 -23.05 24.10
N VAL A 425 -0.55 -24.30 23.65
CA VAL A 425 0.58 -25.24 23.55
C VAL A 425 1.64 -24.80 22.53
N LEU A 426 1.29 -23.92 21.59
CA LEU A 426 2.19 -23.34 20.58
C LEU A 426 2.79 -21.99 21.05
N ASN A 427 2.67 -21.69 22.35
CA ASN A 427 3.24 -20.54 23.03
C ASN A 427 3.03 -19.19 22.31
N PRO A 428 1.77 -18.75 22.14
CA PRO A 428 1.49 -17.46 21.51
C PRO A 428 1.97 -16.30 22.39
N PHE A 429 2.68 -15.35 21.76
CA PHE A 429 3.11 -14.08 22.35
C PHE A 429 2.46 -12.91 21.63
N CYS A 430 1.93 -11.96 22.39
CA CYS A 430 1.43 -10.69 21.86
C CYS A 430 2.39 -9.55 22.22
N PHE A 431 2.71 -8.71 21.26
CA PHE A 431 3.44 -7.47 21.47
C PHE A 431 2.49 -6.28 21.34
N PHE A 432 2.68 -5.26 22.16
CA PHE A 432 1.91 -4.01 22.09
C PHE A 432 2.81 -2.80 22.34
N GLY A 433 2.59 -1.73 21.59
CA GLY A 433 3.18 -0.42 21.84
C GLY A 433 2.70 0.18 23.16
N THR A 434 3.54 0.96 23.83
CA THR A 434 3.17 1.67 25.07
C THR A 434 2.14 2.77 24.87
N GLU A 435 2.01 3.29 23.65
CA GLU A 435 1.06 4.35 23.27
C GLU A 435 -0.25 3.80 22.67
N GLU A 436 -0.35 2.48 22.51
CA GLU A 436 -1.58 1.82 22.07
C GLU A 436 -2.64 1.78 23.18
N ASP A 437 -3.90 1.50 22.80
CA ASP A 437 -5.01 1.42 23.74
C ASP A 437 -4.74 0.38 24.85
N PRO A 438 -4.65 0.80 26.13
CA PRO A 438 -4.34 -0.11 27.22
C PRO A 438 -5.47 -1.13 27.48
N ALA A 439 -6.72 -0.82 27.09
CA ALA A 439 -7.84 -1.73 27.32
C ALA A 439 -7.71 -3.00 26.46
N THR A 440 -7.32 -2.85 25.20
CA THR A 440 -7.08 -3.97 24.28
C THR A 440 -6.00 -4.91 24.82
N ARG A 441 -4.82 -4.37 25.15
CA ARG A 441 -3.72 -5.14 25.76
C ARG A 441 -4.16 -5.90 27.01
N LYS A 442 -4.93 -5.24 27.88
CA LYS A 442 -5.44 -5.84 29.13
C LYS A 442 -6.31 -7.08 28.88
N ARG A 443 -7.12 -7.08 27.81
CA ARG A 443 -7.96 -8.24 27.45
C ARG A 443 -7.13 -9.49 27.10
N PHE A 444 -5.99 -9.30 26.44
CA PHE A 444 -5.06 -10.40 26.12
C PHE A 444 -4.35 -10.92 27.38
N SER A 445 -3.82 -10.02 28.23
CA SER A 445 -3.08 -10.43 29.42
C SER A 445 -3.97 -11.10 30.47
N GLU A 446 -5.18 -10.58 30.73
CA GLU A 446 -6.17 -11.20 31.63
C GLU A 446 -6.68 -12.55 31.11
N SER A 447 -6.49 -12.83 29.82
CA SER A 447 -6.81 -14.10 29.19
C SER A 447 -5.71 -15.16 29.33
N GLY A 448 -4.63 -14.87 30.04
CA GLY A 448 -3.51 -15.79 30.27
C GLY A 448 -2.59 -15.97 29.06
N ILE A 449 -2.64 -15.04 28.09
CA ILE A 449 -1.75 -14.97 26.93
C ILE A 449 -0.52 -14.15 27.33
N LYS A 450 0.68 -14.56 26.89
CA LYS A 450 1.91 -13.82 27.19
C LYS A 450 1.90 -12.50 26.42
N THR A 451 1.94 -11.36 27.11
CA THR A 451 1.97 -10.02 26.51
C THR A 451 3.26 -9.30 26.84
N ILE A 452 3.89 -8.68 25.84
CA ILE A 452 5.12 -7.89 25.96
C ILE A 452 4.82 -6.45 25.53
N GLU A 453 5.21 -5.49 26.36
CA GLU A 453 5.14 -4.08 26.02
C GLU A 453 6.46 -3.60 25.43
N LEU A 454 6.37 -2.88 24.32
CA LEU A 454 7.49 -2.26 23.64
C LEU A 454 7.24 -0.74 23.50
N PRO A 455 8.26 0.12 23.63
CA PRO A 455 8.07 1.56 23.50
C PRO A 455 7.47 1.97 22.14
N GLY A 456 6.60 2.98 22.17
CA GLY A 456 6.06 3.64 20.98
C GLY A 456 4.62 3.30 20.66
N SER A 457 4.20 3.71 19.47
CA SER A 457 2.87 3.50 18.91
C SER A 457 2.69 2.08 18.34
N HIS A 458 1.64 1.88 17.54
CA HIS A 458 1.39 0.65 16.77
C HIS A 458 2.53 0.26 15.80
N HIS A 459 3.53 1.14 15.60
CA HIS A 459 4.74 0.86 14.83
C HIS A 459 6.01 0.80 15.71
N TYR A 460 5.87 0.78 17.04
CA TYR A 460 6.97 0.53 17.99
C TYR A 460 8.19 1.45 17.84
N ASN A 461 7.96 2.73 17.49
CA ASN A 461 9.02 3.69 17.14
C ASN A 461 9.98 3.22 16.04
N ASN A 462 9.59 2.23 15.25
CA ASN A 462 10.43 1.54 14.27
C ASN A 462 11.67 0.85 14.89
N ASP A 463 11.60 0.41 16.15
CA ASP A 463 12.66 -0.33 16.83
C ASP A 463 12.63 -1.83 16.45
N PHE A 464 12.92 -2.10 15.17
CA PHE A 464 12.88 -3.44 14.58
C PHE A 464 13.87 -4.41 15.24
N ASP A 465 15.00 -3.89 15.71
CA ASP A 465 16.01 -4.66 16.42
C ASP A 465 15.46 -5.22 17.74
N LYS A 466 14.79 -4.39 18.54
CA LYS A 466 14.18 -4.81 19.80
C LYS A 466 13.04 -5.80 19.59
N ILE A 467 12.24 -5.64 18.53
CA ILE A 467 11.21 -6.61 18.15
C ILE A 467 11.87 -7.96 17.83
N ALA A 468 12.85 -7.97 16.91
CA ALA A 468 13.53 -9.19 16.48
C ALA A 468 14.25 -9.90 17.63
N GLU A 469 14.91 -9.16 18.52
CA GLU A 469 15.53 -9.69 19.73
C GLU A 469 14.52 -10.33 20.67
N SER A 470 13.35 -9.72 20.82
CA SER A 470 12.29 -10.25 21.68
C SER A 470 11.75 -11.58 21.14
N ILE A 471 11.54 -11.68 19.81
CA ILE A 471 11.13 -12.93 19.16
C ILE A 471 12.17 -14.03 19.40
N LEU A 472 13.46 -13.75 19.17
CA LEU A 472 14.55 -14.72 19.35
C LEU A 472 14.74 -15.18 20.79
N LYS A 473 14.66 -14.24 21.73
CA LYS A 473 14.83 -14.51 23.16
C LYS A 473 13.76 -15.47 23.65
N GLU A 474 12.50 -15.24 23.27
CA GLU A 474 11.39 -16.08 23.69
C GLU A 474 11.40 -17.44 22.97
N ASN A 475 11.87 -17.50 21.72
CA ASN A 475 12.11 -18.78 21.02
C ASN A 475 13.16 -19.65 21.73
N THR A 476 14.23 -19.04 22.24
CA THR A 476 15.37 -19.77 22.83
C THR A 476 15.07 -20.30 24.25
N ARG A 477 14.23 -19.60 25.01
CA ARG A 477 13.91 -19.97 26.40
C ARG A 477 13.16 -21.31 26.53
N GLU A 478 12.42 -21.71 25.50
CA GLU A 478 11.62 -22.94 25.53
C GLU A 478 12.42 -24.19 25.15
N VAL A 479 13.36 -24.08 24.20
CA VAL A 479 14.27 -25.18 23.84
C VAL A 479 15.05 -25.67 25.07
N VAL A 480 15.41 -24.76 25.98
CA VAL A 480 16.14 -25.09 27.22
C VAL A 480 15.24 -25.69 28.30
N SER A 481 13.92 -25.39 28.31
CA SER A 481 12.99 -25.96 29.30
C SER A 481 12.49 -27.36 28.96
N GLU A 482 12.56 -27.80 27.70
CA GLU A 482 12.23 -29.19 27.31
C GLU A 482 13.41 -30.17 27.52
N HIS A 483 14.61 -29.67 27.79
CA HIS A 483 15.82 -30.46 28.05
C HIS A 483 16.20 -30.53 29.55
N LYS A 484 15.29 -30.13 30.44
CA LYS A 484 15.37 -30.34 31.91
C LYS A 484 14.15 -31.11 32.38
#